data_AF-A0A519WQB4-F1
#
_entry.id   AF-A0A519WQB4-F1
#
_cell.length_a   1.000
_cell.length_b   1.000
_cell.length_c   1.000
_cell.angle_alpha   90.00
_cell.angle_beta   90.00
_cell.angle_gamma   90.00
#
_symmetry.space_group_name_H-M   'P 1'
#
loop_
_entity.id
_entity.type
_entity.pdbx_description
1 polymer ?
#
loop_
_entity_poly.entity_id
_entity_poly.type
_entity_poly.pdbx_seq_one_letter_code
_entity_poly.pdbx_strand_id
1 'polypeptide(L)'
;MFVDTKYRSDAEETMDDFAMEGEILREALDKIASINRLLGGNKVTIEGVEKLLENKKSATEIRILDVGCGNGDMLRALAEYGNAKGFNFKLIGMDANGFTIDYAKRLSAGFKNISYTCSD
;
A
#
# COMPACT_ATOMS: atom_id res chain seq x y z
N MET A 1 13.28 -21.04 20.28
CA MET A 1 13.31 -20.09 21.40
C MET A 1 12.33 -18.99 21.05
N PHE A 2 11.31 -18.72 21.87
CA PHE A 2 10.39 -17.61 21.62
C PHE A 2 11.09 -16.29 21.94
N VAL A 3 10.86 -15.27 21.12
CA VAL A 3 11.40 -13.92 21.33
C VAL A 3 10.65 -13.31 22.54
N ASP A 4 11.37 -12.70 23.47
CA ASP A 4 10.75 -11.93 24.56
C ASP A 4 10.20 -10.62 23.99
N THR A 5 8.89 -10.45 24.05
CA THR A 5 8.18 -9.26 23.55
C THR A 5 7.66 -8.36 24.68
N LYS A 6 8.15 -8.53 25.92
CA LYS A 6 7.73 -7.73 27.09
C LYS A 6 8.12 -6.26 26.96
N TYR A 7 9.28 -6.00 26.34
CA TYR A 7 9.78 -4.65 26.07
C TYR A 7 9.96 -4.49 24.56
N ARG A 8 9.76 -3.26 24.06
CA ARG A 8 10.08 -2.94 22.66
C ARG A 8 11.59 -3.11 22.45
N SER A 9 11.96 -3.66 21.30
CA SER A 9 13.36 -3.73 20.87
C SER A 9 13.86 -2.33 20.50
N ASP A 10 15.07 -1.99 20.95
CA ASP A 10 15.80 -0.78 20.54
C ASP A 10 16.75 -1.05 19.35
N ALA A 11 16.78 -2.28 18.83
CA ALA A 11 17.52 -2.57 17.61
C ALA A 11 16.91 -1.83 16.41
N GLU A 12 17.78 -1.33 15.51
CA GLU A 12 17.35 -0.68 14.28
C GLU A 12 16.47 -1.61 13.43
N GLU A 13 15.38 -1.08 12.88
CA GLU A 13 14.54 -1.81 11.95
C GLU A 13 15.25 -1.94 10.61
N THR A 14 15.41 -3.17 10.13
CA THR A 14 16.16 -3.43 8.90
C THR A 14 15.50 -2.77 7.68
N MET A 15 14.17 -2.67 7.64
CA MET A 15 13.43 -2.03 6.53
C MET A 15 13.50 -0.50 6.53
N ASP A 16 13.99 0.12 7.62
CA ASP A 16 14.22 1.57 7.67
C ASP A 16 15.49 1.99 6.91
N ASP A 17 16.26 1.03 6.39
CA ASP A 17 17.30 1.30 5.39
C ASP A 17 16.66 1.61 4.02
N PHE A 18 16.50 2.91 3.72
CA PHE A 18 15.94 3.36 2.44
C PHE A 18 16.81 3.07 1.22
N ALA A 19 18.05 2.61 1.42
CA ALA A 19 18.93 2.11 0.36
C ALA A 19 18.83 0.58 0.18
N MET A 20 17.97 -0.12 0.94
CA MET A 20 17.77 -1.55 0.78
C MET A 20 17.19 -1.87 -0.60
N GLU A 21 17.74 -2.89 -1.25
CA GLU A 21 17.28 -3.36 -2.56
C GLU A 21 17.29 -4.88 -2.66
N GLY A 22 16.77 -5.40 -3.77
CA GLY A 22 16.95 -6.79 -4.18
C GLY A 22 15.88 -7.75 -3.69
N GLU A 23 16.17 -9.04 -3.83
CA GLU A 23 15.18 -10.12 -3.66
C GLU A 23 14.62 -10.21 -2.24
N ILE A 24 15.43 -9.94 -1.22
CA ILE A 24 15.00 -10.01 0.17
C ILE A 24 13.88 -8.99 0.43
N LEU A 25 14.08 -7.73 0.01
CA LEU A 25 13.07 -6.68 0.15
C LEU A 25 11.82 -7.01 -0.69
N ARG A 26 12.01 -7.43 -1.95
CA ARG A 26 10.91 -7.82 -2.84
C ARG A 26 10.04 -8.91 -2.22
N GLU A 27 10.65 -9.99 -1.73
CA GLU A 27 9.95 -11.08 -1.07
C GLU A 27 9.25 -10.64 0.21
N ALA A 28 9.88 -9.79 1.02
CA ALA A 28 9.27 -9.25 2.22
C ALA A 28 7.98 -8.48 1.90
N LEU A 29 8.04 -7.58 0.91
CA LEU A 29 6.88 -6.81 0.46
C LEU A 29 5.74 -7.72 -0.05
N ASP A 30 6.07 -8.75 -0.84
CA ASP A 30 5.08 -9.69 -1.36
C ASP A 30 4.46 -10.57 -0.27
N LYS A 31 5.25 -10.98 0.73
CA LYS A 31 4.77 -11.73 1.89
C LYS A 31 3.84 -10.86 2.72
N ILE A 32 4.20 -9.61 3.01
CA ILE A 32 3.35 -8.65 3.73
C ILE A 32 2.03 -8.44 2.99
N ALA A 33 2.07 -8.18 1.68
CA ALA A 33 0.86 -8.03 0.87
C ALA A 33 -0.03 -9.29 0.93
N SER A 34 0.57 -10.47 0.85
CA SER A 34 -0.17 -11.74 0.93
C SER A 34 -0.82 -11.95 2.31
N ILE A 35 -0.11 -11.60 3.38
CA ILE A 35 -0.63 -11.64 4.75
C ILE A 35 -1.80 -10.64 4.91
N ASN A 36 -1.66 -9.42 4.41
CA ASN A 36 -2.71 -8.40 4.47
C ASN A 36 -3.97 -8.83 3.71
N ARG A 37 -3.83 -9.46 2.54
CA ARG A 37 -4.98 -10.03 1.82
C ARG A 37 -5.63 -11.17 2.60
N LEU A 38 -4.84 -12.07 3.18
CA LEU A 38 -5.33 -13.26 3.89
C LEU A 38 -6.03 -12.92 5.22
N LEU A 39 -5.42 -12.03 6.01
CA LEU A 39 -5.92 -11.65 7.33
C LEU A 39 -6.91 -10.48 7.30
N GLY A 40 -7.26 -9.99 6.10
CA GLY A 40 -8.30 -8.98 5.92
C GLY A 40 -7.84 -7.53 6.08
N GLY A 41 -6.54 -7.24 6.09
CA GLY A 41 -5.99 -5.89 6.12
C GLY A 41 -6.57 -5.00 5.01
N ASN A 42 -6.58 -5.49 3.77
CA ASN A 42 -7.14 -4.74 2.65
C ASN A 42 -8.65 -4.49 2.81
N LYS A 43 -9.36 -5.48 3.34
CA LYS A 43 -10.82 -5.39 3.55
C LYS A 43 -11.15 -4.30 4.56
N VAL A 44 -10.43 -4.23 5.68
CA VAL A 44 -10.65 -3.20 6.71
C VAL A 44 -10.46 -1.80 6.14
N THR A 45 -9.41 -1.59 5.34
CA THR A 45 -9.18 -0.28 4.69
C THR A 45 -10.30 0.06 3.71
N ILE A 46 -10.73 -0.89 2.88
CA ILE A 46 -11.84 -0.68 1.92
C ILE A 46 -13.14 -0.32 2.66
N GLU A 47 -13.48 -1.02 3.74
CA GLU A 47 -14.66 -0.72 4.57
C GLU A 47 -14.57 0.67 5.21
N GLY A 48 -13.37 1.08 5.65
CA GLY A 48 -13.13 2.44 6.14
C GLY A 48 -13.36 3.49 5.06
N VAL A 49 -12.84 3.27 3.85
CA VAL A 49 -13.06 4.15 2.70
C VAL A 49 -14.54 4.18 2.31
N GLU A 50 -15.24 3.05 2.27
CA GLU A 50 -16.67 2.97 1.99
C GLU A 50 -17.46 3.86 2.95
N LYS A 51 -17.23 3.73 4.26
CA LYS A 51 -17.87 4.55 5.30
C LYS A 51 -17.62 6.04 5.12
N LEU A 52 -16.39 6.44 4.77
CA LEU A 52 -16.04 7.84 4.52
C LEU A 52 -16.75 8.41 3.28
N LEU A 53 -17.12 7.55 2.33
CA LEU A 53 -17.66 7.93 1.03
C LEU A 53 -19.18 7.70 0.89
N GLU A 54 -19.87 7.13 1.88
CA GLU A 54 -21.31 6.78 1.84
C GLU A 54 -22.22 7.89 1.29
N ASN A 55 -21.90 9.16 1.57
CA ASN A 55 -22.72 10.32 1.16
C ASN A 55 -22.09 11.15 0.03
N LYS A 56 -21.06 10.64 -0.64
CA LYS A 56 -20.37 11.33 -1.73
C LYS A 56 -20.95 10.90 -3.08
N LYS A 57 -21.21 11.89 -3.95
CA LYS A 57 -21.60 11.63 -5.34
C LYS A 57 -20.40 11.07 -6.11
N SER A 58 -20.59 9.98 -6.86
CA SER A 58 -19.46 9.28 -7.51
C SER A 58 -18.80 10.05 -8.66
N ALA A 59 -19.41 11.15 -9.13
CA ALA A 59 -18.87 12.01 -10.19
C ALA A 59 -17.69 12.90 -9.74
N THR A 60 -17.48 13.11 -8.44
CA THR A 60 -16.38 13.94 -7.94
C THR A 60 -15.07 13.13 -7.88
N GLU A 61 -13.96 13.68 -8.39
CA GLU A 61 -12.64 13.06 -8.24
C GLU A 61 -12.26 13.01 -6.75
N ILE A 62 -11.88 11.83 -6.27
CA ILE A 62 -11.40 11.59 -4.91
C ILE A 62 -9.92 11.20 -4.99
N ARG A 63 -9.09 11.90 -4.22
CA ARG A 63 -7.64 11.65 -4.16
C ARG A 63 -7.30 10.90 -2.88
N ILE A 64 -6.57 9.80 -3.01
CA ILE A 64 -6.10 9.00 -1.88
C ILE A 64 -4.58 8.88 -1.97
N LEU A 65 -3.90 9.23 -0.89
CA LEU A 65 -2.46 9.07 -0.70
C LEU A 65 -2.21 7.92 0.28
N ASP A 66 -1.36 6.98 -0.10
CA ASP A 66 -0.87 5.90 0.74
C ASP A 66 0.63 6.11 1.00
N VAL A 67 1.02 6.30 2.27
CA VAL A 67 2.38 6.62 2.70
C VAL A 67 3.01 5.36 3.30
N GLY A 68 4.19 4.99 2.83
CA GLY A 68 4.72 3.64 3.05
C GLY A 68 3.95 2.62 2.24
N CYS A 69 3.70 2.91 0.96
CA CYS A 69 2.77 2.13 0.13
C CYS A 69 3.26 0.70 -0.20
N GLY A 70 4.51 0.36 0.14
CA GLY A 70 5.08 -0.97 -0.11
C GLY A 70 5.01 -1.34 -1.59
N ASN A 71 4.69 -2.60 -1.88
CA ASN A 71 4.51 -3.04 -3.28
C ASN A 71 3.22 -2.52 -3.94
N GLY A 72 2.47 -1.62 -3.31
CA GLY A 72 1.27 -0.98 -3.86
C GLY A 72 -0.01 -1.83 -3.84
N ASP A 73 -0.03 -2.96 -3.12
CA ASP A 73 -1.18 -3.88 -3.05
C ASP A 73 -2.47 -3.19 -2.61
N MET A 74 -2.37 -2.30 -1.61
CA MET A 74 -3.54 -1.60 -1.09
C MET A 74 -4.16 -0.65 -2.12
N LEU A 75 -3.33 0.09 -2.86
CA LEU A 75 -3.80 0.99 -3.92
C LEU A 75 -4.45 0.23 -5.08
N ARG A 76 -3.93 -0.95 -5.46
CA ARG A 76 -4.58 -1.79 -6.49
C ARG A 76 -5.96 -2.27 -6.03
N ALA A 77 -6.09 -2.71 -4.78
CA ALA A 77 -7.38 -3.11 -4.21
C ALA A 77 -8.38 -1.93 -4.15
N LEU A 78 -7.92 -0.73 -3.81
CA LEU A 78 -8.75 0.48 -3.86
C LEU A 78 -9.16 0.86 -5.29
N ALA A 79 -8.27 0.69 -6.28
CA ALA A 79 -8.58 0.96 -7.67
C ALA A 79 -9.68 0.02 -8.20
N GLU A 80 -9.58 -1.27 -7.89
CA GLU A 80 -10.60 -2.27 -8.23
C GLU A 80 -11.94 -1.98 -7.55
N TYR A 81 -11.92 -1.67 -6.25
CA TYR A 81 -13.11 -1.27 -5.51
C TYR A 81 -13.76 0.00 -6.09
N GLY A 82 -12.97 1.03 -6.36
CA GLY A 82 -13.43 2.28 -6.94
C GLY A 82 -14.08 2.07 -8.29
N ASN A 83 -13.44 1.28 -9.17
CA ASN A 83 -14.00 0.92 -10.47
C ASN A 83 -15.32 0.14 -10.34
N ALA A 84 -15.40 -0.83 -9.42
CA ALA A 84 -16.61 -1.62 -9.19
C ALA A 84 -17.79 -0.79 -8.64
N LYS A 85 -17.51 0.24 -7.84
CA LYS A 85 -18.53 1.13 -7.24
C LYS A 85 -18.78 2.41 -8.04
N GLY A 86 -18.07 2.62 -9.14
CA GLY A 86 -18.18 3.80 -9.99
C GLY A 86 -17.59 5.07 -9.37
N PHE A 87 -16.66 4.95 -8.42
CA PHE A 87 -15.93 6.10 -7.87
C PHE A 87 -14.79 6.53 -8.80
N ASN A 88 -14.64 7.84 -8.99
CA ASN A 88 -13.52 8.43 -9.70
C ASN A 88 -12.32 8.62 -8.76
N PHE A 89 -11.50 7.58 -8.59
CA PHE A 89 -10.31 7.64 -7.75
C PHE A 89 -9.06 8.05 -8.51
N LYS A 90 -8.28 8.95 -7.91
CA LYS A 90 -6.89 9.22 -8.24
C LYS A 90 -6.01 8.78 -7.05
N LEU A 91 -5.17 7.79 -7.28
CA LEU A 91 -4.45 7.06 -6.25
C LEU A 91 -2.95 7.36 -6.34
N ILE A 92 -2.34 7.64 -5.20
CA ILE A 92 -0.94 8.07 -5.11
C ILE A 92 -0.27 7.21 -4.03
N GLY A 93 0.77 6.49 -4.41
CA GLY A 93 1.65 5.79 -3.47
C GLY A 93 2.92 6.59 -3.24
N MET A 94 3.33 6.69 -1.99
CA MET A 94 4.57 7.32 -1.58
C MET A 94 5.33 6.36 -0.65
N ASP A 95 6.63 6.27 -0.86
CA ASP A 95 7.53 5.44 -0.07
C ASP A 95 8.93 6.07 -0.13
N ALA A 96 9.70 5.94 0.95
CA ALA A 96 11.04 6.49 1.04
C ALA A 96 12.06 5.64 0.26
N ASN A 97 11.74 4.38 -0.03
CA ASN A 97 12.62 3.47 -0.74
C ASN A 97 12.32 3.44 -2.26
N GLY A 98 13.32 3.81 -3.06
CA GLY A 98 13.20 3.86 -4.53
C GLY A 98 12.94 2.51 -5.18
N PHE A 99 13.54 1.44 -4.66
CA PHE A 99 13.33 0.07 -5.14
C PHE A 99 11.90 -0.39 -4.89
N THR A 100 11.35 -0.09 -3.70
CA THR A 100 9.94 -0.33 -3.37
C THR A 100 9.00 0.35 -4.34
N ILE A 101 9.25 1.64 -4.64
CA ILE A 101 8.44 2.42 -5.59
C ILE A 101 8.48 1.83 -6.99
N ASP A 102 9.66 1.47 -7.49
CA ASP A 102 9.78 0.89 -8.81
C ASP A 102 9.13 -0.50 -8.90
N TYR A 103 9.17 -1.27 -7.82
CA TYR A 103 8.45 -2.53 -7.74
C TYR A 103 6.93 -2.32 -7.75
N ALA A 104 6.43 -1.36 -6.98
CA ALA A 104 5.01 -1.00 -6.96
C ALA A 104 4.51 -0.53 -8.35
N LYS A 105 5.29 0.28 -9.06
CA LYS A 105 4.99 0.70 -10.45
C LYS A 105 4.88 -0.51 -11.38
N ARG A 106 5.80 -1.47 -11.30
CA ARG A 106 5.79 -2.68 -12.15
C ARG A 106 4.53 -3.51 -11.92
N LEU A 107 4.18 -3.77 -10.67
CA LEU A 107 2.98 -4.54 -10.33
C LEU A 107 1.67 -3.82 -10.69
N SER A 108 1.69 -2.49 -10.71
CA SER A 108 0.52 -1.65 -11.00
C SER A 108 0.46 -1.15 -12.45
N ALA A 109 1.26 -1.70 -13.37
CA ALA A 109 1.36 -1.20 -14.75
C ALA A 109 0.01 -1.18 -15.52
N GLY A 110 -0.95 -2.02 -15.14
CA GLY A 110 -2.30 -2.04 -15.74
C GLY A 110 -3.25 -0.95 -15.24
N PHE A 111 -2.88 -0.21 -14.18
CA PHE A 111 -3.77 0.74 -13.51
C PHE A 111 -3.45 2.19 -13.93
N LYS A 112 -4.34 2.79 -14.71
CA LYS A 112 -4.15 4.16 -15.24
C LYS A 112 -4.34 5.27 -14.21
N ASN A 113 -5.00 4.96 -13.10
CA ASN A 113 -5.35 5.92 -12.06
C ASN A 113 -4.47 5.84 -10.81
N ILE A 114 -3.40 5.04 -10.85
CA ILE A 114 -2.40 4.93 -9.78
C ILE A 114 -1.10 5.58 -10.24
N SER A 115 -0.48 6.35 -9.36
CA SER A 115 0.85 6.93 -9.54
C SER A 115 1.70 6.69 -8.29
N TYR A 116 3.02 6.63 -8.46
CA TYR A 116 3.95 6.38 -7.35
C TYR A 116 5.08 7.39 -7.36
N THR A 117 5.47 7.86 -6.18
CA THR A 117 6.58 8.81 -5.99
C THR A 117 7.48 8.35 -4.86
N CYS A 118 8.80 8.50 -5.05
CA CYS A 118 9.77 8.29 -3.98
C CYS A 118 9.96 9.63 -3.25
N SER A 119 9.79 9.67 -1.93
CA SER A 119 9.99 10.85 -1.09
C SER A 119 10.21 10.44 0.36
N ASP A 120 11.08 11.18 1.05
CA ASP A 120 11.23 11.17 2.52
C ASP A 120 10.27 12.15 3.20
#